data_AF-A0A534L5D2-F1
#
_entry.id   AF-A0A534L5D2-F1
#
_cell.length_a   1.000
_cell.length_b   1.000
_cell.length_c   1.000
_cell.angle_alpha   90.00
_cell.angle_beta   90.00
_cell.angle_gamma   90.00
#
_symmetry.space_group_name_H-M   'P 1'
#
loop_
_entity.id
_entity.type
_entity.pdbx_description
1 polymer ?
#
loop_
_entity_poly.entity_id
_entity_poly.type
_entity_poly.pdbx_seq_one_letter_code
_entity_poly.pdbx_strand_id
1 'polypeptide(L)'
;MKGEVVFYRLFDVGASVDLDEIQKTIDMPFLSGRFPTERAAPRYARFAQPLLVFVDERRLATNLGPLTASIAVKLYGVGALAVVVRVPFQAAGLRDLRPFASLKIKDASREENLDGYCGRLAERIIEDLVPFLHDAYETKVDPEPYTVYCISVSETPVREFTTTWRREVTALLANDPRPEAISDEEVEDTWRNWFSYYQDDLVVLEWDAALIVEPSATYEDTLTVFELA
;
A
#
# COMPACT_ATOMS: atom_id res chain seq x y z
N MET A 1 16.45 -2.97 11.47
CA MET A 1 15.26 -2.12 11.26
C MET A 1 13.97 -2.92 11.40
N LYS A 2 12.89 -2.27 11.82
CA LYS A 2 11.53 -2.85 11.93
C LYS A 2 10.53 -1.91 11.30
N GLY A 3 9.43 -2.47 10.81
CA GLY A 3 8.42 -1.74 10.11
C GLY A 3 7.44 -2.67 9.42
N GLU A 4 6.80 -2.18 8.37
CA GLU A 4 5.92 -2.97 7.51
C GLU A 4 6.01 -2.53 6.05
N VAL A 5 5.66 -3.45 5.15
CA VAL A 5 5.40 -3.12 3.75
C VAL A 5 3.89 -3.09 3.55
N VAL A 6 3.39 -1.97 3.02
CA VAL A 6 1.99 -1.76 2.70
C VAL A 6 1.85 -1.82 1.19
N PHE A 7 1.08 -2.79 0.72
CA PHE A 7 0.78 -2.97 -0.70
C PHE A 7 -0.64 -2.51 -0.97
N TYR A 8 -0.77 -1.55 -1.88
CA TYR A 8 -2.04 -1.16 -2.47
C TYR A 8 -2.20 -1.85 -3.82
N ARG A 9 -3.40 -2.35 -4.06
CA ARG A 9 -3.88 -2.79 -5.38
C ARG A 9 -5.20 -2.10 -5.63
N LEU A 10 -5.19 -1.13 -6.51
CA LEU A 10 -6.36 -0.34 -6.89
C LEU A 10 -7.02 -0.99 -8.09
N PHE A 11 -8.31 -1.25 -8.00
CA PHE A 11 -9.12 -1.85 -9.04
C PHE A 11 -10.23 -0.89 -9.44
N ASP A 12 -10.47 -0.79 -10.75
CA ASP A 12 -11.69 -0.20 -11.28
C ASP A 12 -12.81 -1.25 -11.22
N VAL A 13 -13.90 -0.91 -10.55
CA VAL A 13 -15.11 -1.76 -10.45
C VAL A 13 -15.88 -1.76 -11.78
N GLY A 14 -15.65 -0.76 -12.64
CA GLY A 14 -16.35 -0.61 -13.90
C GLY A 14 -17.75 -0.04 -13.75
N ALA A 15 -18.05 0.62 -12.63
CA ALA A 15 -19.36 1.20 -12.33
C ALA A 15 -19.26 2.20 -11.17
N SER A 16 -20.19 3.14 -11.09
CA SER A 16 -20.38 3.91 -9.86
C SER A 16 -21.11 3.07 -8.81
N VAL A 17 -20.90 3.39 -7.52
CA VAL A 17 -21.41 2.57 -6.42
C VAL A 17 -22.14 3.42 -5.39
N ASP A 18 -23.37 3.04 -5.05
CA ASP A 18 -24.12 3.65 -3.94
C ASP A 18 -23.67 3.04 -2.60
N LEU A 19 -22.72 3.72 -1.94
CA LEU A 19 -22.20 3.29 -0.64
C LEU A 19 -23.27 3.34 0.47
N ASP A 20 -24.23 4.26 0.37
CA ASP A 20 -25.28 4.43 1.39
C ASP A 20 -26.29 3.29 1.34
N GLU A 21 -26.61 2.78 0.13
CA GLU A 21 -27.47 1.62 -0.06
C GLU A 21 -26.82 0.34 0.47
N ILE A 22 -25.51 0.14 0.20
CA ILE A 22 -24.76 -1.01 0.71
C ILE A 22 -24.76 -1.04 2.24
N GLN A 23 -24.45 0.08 2.89
CA GLN A 23 -24.43 0.18 4.36
C GLN A 23 -25.77 -0.14 5.00
N LYS A 24 -26.89 0.16 4.32
CA LYS A 24 -28.24 -0.11 4.83
C LYS A 24 -28.68 -1.56 4.61
N THR A 25 -28.12 -2.21 3.59
CA THR A 25 -28.63 -3.50 3.08
C THR A 25 -27.76 -4.67 3.54
N ILE A 26 -26.45 -4.48 3.68
CA ILE A 26 -25.51 -5.51 4.08
C ILE A 26 -25.10 -5.32 5.55
N ASP A 27 -25.37 -6.32 6.37
CA ASP A 27 -24.86 -6.40 7.74
C ASP A 27 -23.37 -6.78 7.70
N MET A 28 -22.51 -5.81 7.42
CA MET A 28 -21.06 -6.03 7.32
C MET A 28 -20.42 -6.04 8.71
N PRO A 29 -19.86 -7.18 9.19
CA PRO A 29 -19.47 -7.33 10.61
C PRO A 29 -18.26 -6.50 11.08
N PHE A 30 -17.58 -5.77 10.20
CA PHE A 30 -16.26 -5.18 10.49
C PHE A 30 -16.19 -3.66 10.27
N LEU A 31 -17.30 -2.94 10.51
CA LEU A 31 -17.33 -1.48 10.64
C LEU A 31 -16.61 -1.02 11.93
N SER A 32 -15.29 -1.15 11.99
CA SER A 32 -14.49 -0.52 13.05
C SER A 32 -13.06 -0.22 12.60
N GLY A 33 -12.87 0.21 11.36
CA GLY A 33 -11.64 0.91 10.97
C GLY A 33 -11.74 2.36 11.45
N ARG A 34 -10.87 2.78 12.36
CA ARG A 34 -10.71 4.22 12.65
C ARG A 34 -10.27 4.89 11.35
N PHE A 35 -11.03 5.87 10.89
CA PHE A 35 -10.55 6.83 9.90
C PHE A 35 -9.25 7.46 10.43
N PRO A 36 -8.29 7.78 9.54
CA PRO A 36 -7.10 8.53 9.91
C PRO A 36 -7.56 9.77 10.67
N THR A 37 -7.08 9.91 11.91
CA THR A 37 -7.32 11.13 12.66
C THR A 37 -6.67 12.28 11.91
N GLU A 38 -7.47 13.24 11.45
CA GLU A 38 -7.13 14.51 10.79
C GLU A 38 -6.07 15.34 11.55
N ARG A 39 -4.88 14.82 11.80
CA ARG A 39 -3.86 15.56 12.54
C ARG A 39 -3.00 16.40 11.62
N ALA A 40 -2.99 16.11 10.32
CA ALA A 40 -2.24 16.90 9.34
C ALA A 40 -2.99 17.27 8.05
N ALA A 41 -4.21 16.75 7.82
CA ALA A 41 -5.00 17.13 6.66
C ALA A 41 -5.41 18.62 6.76
N PRO A 42 -5.14 19.45 5.73
CA PRO A 42 -5.65 20.81 5.71
C PRO A 42 -7.18 20.79 5.86
N ARG A 43 -7.77 21.68 6.66
CA ARG A 43 -9.23 21.73 6.91
C ARG A 43 -10.11 21.83 5.64
N TYR A 44 -9.52 22.15 4.49
CA TYR A 44 -10.19 22.21 3.19
C TYR A 44 -10.11 20.90 2.39
N ALA A 45 -9.23 19.96 2.75
CA ALA A 45 -9.10 18.67 2.09
C ALA A 45 -10.28 17.78 2.50
N ARG A 46 -11.26 17.64 1.61
CA ARG A 46 -12.35 16.67 1.75
C ARG A 46 -11.95 15.39 1.03
N PHE A 47 -11.42 14.43 1.78
CA PHE A 47 -11.12 13.11 1.23
C PHE A 47 -12.42 12.32 1.01
N ALA A 48 -12.46 11.55 -0.08
CA ALA A 48 -13.51 10.57 -0.29
C ALA A 48 -13.51 9.59 0.89
N GLN A 49 -14.70 9.32 1.45
CA GLN A 49 -14.86 8.39 2.57
C GLN A 49 -15.15 7.01 1.99
N PRO A 50 -14.19 6.05 2.00
CA PRO A 50 -14.47 4.72 1.52
C PRO A 50 -15.33 3.94 2.51
N LEU A 51 -16.06 2.95 1.99
CA LEU A 51 -16.67 1.89 2.78
C LEU A 51 -15.65 0.76 2.97
N LEU A 52 -15.40 0.35 4.22
CA LEU A 52 -14.57 -0.80 4.52
C LEU A 52 -15.41 -2.08 4.41
N VAL A 53 -15.13 -2.90 3.39
CA VAL A 53 -15.98 -4.06 3.02
C VAL A 53 -15.39 -5.42 3.42
N PHE A 54 -14.08 -5.49 3.65
CA PHE A 54 -13.41 -6.70 4.08
C PHE A 54 -12.23 -6.36 5.00
N VAL A 55 -12.09 -7.10 6.10
CA VAL A 55 -10.92 -7.05 6.99
C VAL A 55 -10.60 -8.46 7.43
N ASP A 56 -9.34 -8.84 7.32
CA ASP A 56 -8.87 -10.15 7.74
C ASP A 56 -7.40 -10.10 8.16
N GLU A 57 -7.01 -10.98 9.06
CA GLU A 57 -5.61 -11.23 9.39
C GLU A 57 -5.32 -12.70 9.13
N ARG A 58 -4.40 -12.96 8.19
CA ARG A 58 -4.09 -14.32 7.75
C ARG A 58 -2.60 -14.60 7.78
N ARG A 59 -2.28 -15.83 8.18
CA ARG A 59 -0.94 -16.39 7.98
C ARG A 59 -0.84 -16.93 6.57
N LEU A 60 -0.01 -16.30 5.74
CA LEU A 60 0.24 -16.66 4.35
C LEU A 60 1.56 -17.42 4.24
N ALA A 61 1.59 -18.53 3.51
CA ALA A 61 2.85 -19.12 3.08
C ALA A 61 3.34 -18.35 1.85
N THR A 62 4.62 -17.95 1.82
CA THR A 62 5.16 -17.12 0.73
C THR A 62 6.53 -17.59 0.26
N ASN A 63 7.05 -16.99 -0.81
CA ASN A 63 8.45 -17.16 -1.22
C ASN A 63 9.47 -16.63 -0.19
N LEU A 64 9.04 -15.79 0.75
CA LEU A 64 9.88 -15.26 1.85
C LEU A 64 9.72 -16.06 3.16
N GLY A 65 8.96 -17.16 3.12
CA GLY A 65 8.56 -17.92 4.31
C GLY A 65 7.15 -17.57 4.79
N PRO A 66 6.72 -18.09 5.96
CA PRO A 66 5.41 -17.76 6.50
C PRO A 66 5.36 -16.32 7.00
N LEU A 67 4.38 -15.56 6.52
CA LEU A 67 4.15 -14.16 6.90
C LEU A 67 2.74 -14.01 7.46
N THR A 68 2.54 -13.10 8.41
CA THR A 68 1.20 -12.70 8.88
C THR A 68 0.85 -11.40 8.18
N ALA A 69 -0.24 -11.38 7.43
CA ALA A 69 -0.67 -10.23 6.67
C ALA A 69 -2.04 -9.74 7.19
N SER A 70 -2.15 -8.44 7.41
CA SER A 70 -3.44 -7.77 7.59
C SER A 70 -3.94 -7.32 6.23
N ILE A 71 -5.16 -7.72 5.87
CA ILE A 71 -5.77 -7.43 4.58
C ILE A 71 -7.02 -6.60 4.84
N ALA A 72 -7.14 -5.47 4.16
CA ALA A 72 -8.32 -4.62 4.18
C ALA A 72 -8.77 -4.34 2.75
N VAL A 73 -10.08 -4.26 2.52
CA VAL A 73 -10.64 -3.82 1.23
C VAL A 73 -11.53 -2.61 1.46
N LYS A 74 -11.25 -1.55 0.71
CA LYS A 74 -11.93 -0.26 0.77
C LYS A 74 -12.61 -0.01 -0.56
N LEU A 75 -13.88 0.39 -0.50
CA LEU A 75 -14.72 0.66 -1.66
C LEU A 75 -15.05 2.15 -1.71
N TYR A 76 -14.79 2.79 -2.84
CA TYR A 76 -15.05 4.20 -3.08
C TYR A 76 -16.25 4.35 -4.01
N GLY A 77 -17.15 5.30 -3.71
CA GLY A 77 -18.38 5.49 -4.48
C GLY A 77 -18.17 5.88 -5.95
N VAL A 78 -16.96 6.36 -6.29
CA VAL A 78 -16.55 6.64 -7.67
C VAL A 78 -16.30 5.37 -8.51
N GLY A 79 -16.39 4.18 -7.91
CA GLY A 79 -16.13 2.92 -8.60
C GLY A 79 -14.71 2.38 -8.44
N ALA A 80 -13.98 2.80 -7.40
CA ALA A 80 -12.65 2.26 -7.10
C ALA A 80 -12.70 1.31 -5.91
N LEU A 81 -11.94 0.23 -5.99
CA LEU A 81 -11.76 -0.74 -4.90
C LEU A 81 -10.27 -0.90 -4.60
N ALA A 82 -9.87 -0.57 -3.38
CA ALA A 82 -8.49 -0.69 -2.92
C ALA A 82 -8.36 -1.93 -2.04
N VAL A 83 -7.54 -2.89 -2.46
CA VAL A 83 -7.07 -3.98 -1.61
C VAL A 83 -5.74 -3.59 -0.99
N VAL A 84 -5.72 -3.45 0.34
CA VAL A 84 -4.56 -3.07 1.13
C VAL A 84 -4.04 -4.29 1.88
N VAL A 85 -2.79 -4.67 1.61
CA VAL A 85 -2.11 -5.78 2.30
C VAL A 85 -0.94 -5.22 3.09
N ARG A 86 -0.93 -5.47 4.39
CA ARG A 86 0.09 -4.97 5.33
C ARG A 86 0.90 -6.13 5.87
N VAL A 87 2.21 -6.09 5.70
CA VAL A 87 3.12 -7.16 6.11
C VAL A 87 4.24 -6.60 6.99
N PRO A 88 4.29 -6.94 8.29
CA PRO A 88 5.37 -6.50 9.17
C PRO A 88 6.69 -7.19 8.80
N PHE A 89 7.79 -6.47 8.99
CA PHE A 89 9.14 -7.00 8.77
C PHE A 89 10.09 -6.66 9.92
N GLN A 90 11.12 -7.50 10.04
CA GLN A 90 12.34 -7.21 10.77
C GLN A 90 13.53 -7.57 9.88
N ALA A 91 14.32 -6.56 9.52
CA ALA A 91 15.37 -6.64 8.51
C ALA A 91 16.69 -6.08 9.05
N ALA A 92 17.83 -6.51 8.51
CA ALA A 92 19.14 -5.95 8.86
C ALA A 92 19.40 -4.65 8.09
N GLY A 93 18.99 -4.57 6.82
CA GLY A 93 19.16 -3.38 5.96
C GLY A 93 18.06 -3.22 4.91
N LEU A 94 18.09 -2.10 4.16
CA LEU A 94 17.15 -1.83 3.07
C LEU A 94 17.15 -2.91 1.99
N ARG A 95 18.32 -3.52 1.75
CA ARG A 95 18.48 -4.60 0.76
C ARG A 95 17.60 -5.82 1.05
N ASP A 96 17.29 -6.07 2.32
CA ASP A 96 16.44 -7.19 2.74
C ASP A 96 14.96 -6.92 2.50
N LEU A 97 14.58 -5.68 2.16
CA LEU A 97 13.21 -5.29 1.84
C LEU A 97 12.88 -5.52 0.35
N ARG A 98 13.89 -5.54 -0.54
CA ARG A 98 13.68 -5.76 -1.99
C ARG A 98 12.88 -7.02 -2.34
N PRO A 99 13.07 -8.17 -1.67
CA PRO A 99 12.28 -9.36 -1.98
C PRO A 99 10.76 -9.18 -1.83
N PHE A 100 10.29 -8.19 -1.06
CA PHE A 100 8.85 -7.89 -0.91
C PHE A 100 8.22 -7.37 -2.22
N ALA A 101 8.97 -6.70 -3.09
CA ALA A 101 8.47 -6.24 -4.40
C ALA A 101 8.06 -7.40 -5.32
N SER A 102 8.61 -8.59 -5.09
CA SER A 102 8.27 -9.83 -5.81
C SER A 102 7.62 -10.87 -4.90
N LEU A 103 6.86 -10.41 -3.90
CA LEU A 103 6.14 -11.27 -2.97
C LEU A 103 5.18 -12.20 -3.72
N LYS A 104 5.33 -13.49 -3.48
CA LYS A 104 4.46 -14.53 -4.01
C LYS A 104 3.79 -15.30 -2.90
N ILE A 105 2.48 -15.50 -3.02
CA ILE A 105 1.68 -16.27 -2.08
C ILE A 105 1.60 -17.70 -2.59
N LYS A 106 1.82 -18.64 -1.67
CA LYS A 106 1.79 -20.08 -1.88
C LYS A 106 0.57 -20.64 -1.16
N ASP A 107 -0.32 -21.24 -1.92
CA ASP A 107 -1.44 -22.04 -1.44
C ASP A 107 -1.17 -23.52 -1.81
N ALA A 108 -1.92 -24.47 -1.24
CA ALA A 108 -1.67 -25.91 -1.38
C ALA A 108 -1.60 -26.40 -2.83
N SER A 109 -2.21 -25.67 -3.78
CA SER A 109 -2.29 -26.02 -5.20
C SER A 109 -1.74 -24.96 -6.17
N ARG A 110 -1.28 -23.79 -5.68
CA ARG A 110 -0.86 -22.67 -6.55
C ARG A 110 0.22 -21.80 -5.90
N GLU A 111 1.10 -21.26 -6.74
CA GLU A 111 1.95 -20.11 -6.42
C GLU A 111 1.53 -18.97 -7.33
N GLU A 112 1.33 -17.78 -6.77
CA GLU A 112 0.91 -16.60 -7.51
C GLU A 112 1.57 -15.34 -6.95
N ASN A 113 1.59 -14.28 -7.75
CA ASN A 113 2.02 -12.96 -7.28
C ASN A 113 0.90 -12.29 -6.46
N LEU A 114 1.24 -11.19 -5.79
CA LEU A 114 0.29 -10.42 -5.00
C LEU A 114 -0.88 -9.88 -5.83
N ASP A 115 -0.64 -9.50 -7.08
CA ASP A 115 -1.65 -8.96 -7.98
C ASP A 115 -2.78 -9.98 -8.24
N GLY A 116 -2.43 -11.22 -8.58
CA GLY A 116 -3.41 -12.29 -8.78
C GLY A 116 -4.15 -12.68 -7.49
N TYR A 117 -3.46 -12.61 -6.34
CA TYR A 117 -4.09 -12.88 -5.06
C TYR A 117 -5.14 -11.82 -4.71
N CYS A 118 -4.77 -10.53 -4.84
CA CYS A 118 -5.67 -9.41 -4.60
C CYS A 118 -6.78 -9.34 -5.64
N GLY A 119 -6.49 -9.66 -6.91
CA GLY A 119 -7.47 -9.69 -8.00
C GLY A 119 -8.61 -10.64 -7.71
N ARG A 120 -8.34 -11.86 -7.25
CA ARG A 120 -9.42 -12.78 -6.86
C ARG A 120 -10.23 -12.33 -5.65
N LEU A 121 -9.60 -11.61 -4.71
CA LEU A 121 -10.32 -11.04 -3.58
C LEU A 121 -11.26 -9.92 -4.07
N ALA A 122 -10.76 -9.06 -4.96
CA ALA A 122 -11.54 -8.00 -5.59
C ALA A 122 -12.69 -8.57 -6.43
N GLU A 123 -12.44 -9.55 -7.30
CA GLU A 123 -13.46 -10.22 -8.13
C GLU A 123 -14.60 -10.76 -7.26
N ARG A 124 -14.29 -11.50 -6.19
CA ARG A 124 -15.30 -12.04 -5.28
C ARG A 124 -16.13 -10.95 -4.62
N ILE A 125 -15.51 -9.85 -4.21
CA ILE A 125 -16.21 -8.72 -3.60
C ILE A 125 -17.09 -8.02 -4.64
N ILE A 126 -16.58 -7.80 -5.85
CA ILE A 126 -17.33 -7.17 -6.95
C ILE A 126 -18.57 -8.01 -7.32
N GLU A 127 -18.44 -9.34 -7.35
CA GLU A 127 -19.58 -10.25 -7.56
C GLU A 127 -20.70 -10.04 -6.51
N ASP A 128 -20.33 -9.88 -5.24
CA ASP A 128 -21.28 -9.58 -4.15
C ASP A 128 -21.87 -8.16 -4.24
N LEU A 129 -21.18 -7.22 -4.92
CA LEU A 129 -21.58 -5.83 -5.07
C LEU A 129 -22.44 -5.55 -6.31
N VAL A 130 -22.57 -6.48 -7.26
CA VAL A 130 -23.34 -6.34 -8.51
C VAL A 130 -24.72 -5.65 -8.33
N PRO A 131 -25.53 -5.97 -7.30
CA PRO A 131 -26.83 -5.34 -7.11
C PRO A 131 -26.80 -3.82 -6.87
N PHE A 132 -25.65 -3.28 -6.46
CA PHE A 132 -25.45 -1.88 -6.06
C PHE A 132 -24.63 -1.09 -7.09
N LEU A 133 -24.34 -1.70 -8.25
CA LEU A 133 -23.56 -1.07 -9.32
C LEU A 133 -24.49 -0.27 -10.26
N HIS A 134 -24.06 0.95 -10.59
CA HIS A 134 -24.77 1.83 -11.52
C HIS A 134 -23.87 2.24 -12.68
N ASP A 135 -24.46 2.37 -13.88
CA ASP A 135 -23.76 2.78 -15.10
C ASP A 135 -22.56 1.90 -15.47
N ALA A 136 -22.73 0.58 -15.37
CA ALA A 136 -21.67 -0.39 -15.58
C ALA A 136 -21.09 -0.38 -17.01
N TYR A 137 -19.78 -0.57 -17.12
CA TYR A 137 -19.00 -0.71 -18.35
C TYR A 137 -17.98 -1.84 -18.23
N GLU A 138 -17.46 -2.31 -19.37
CA GLU A 138 -16.40 -3.31 -19.39
C GLU A 138 -15.06 -2.68 -18.98
N THR A 139 -14.47 -3.19 -17.90
CA THR A 139 -13.13 -2.81 -17.44
C THR A 139 -12.24 -4.03 -17.30
N LYS A 140 -10.92 -3.82 -17.36
CA LYS A 140 -9.94 -4.87 -17.06
C LYS A 140 -9.67 -4.86 -15.57
N VAL A 141 -9.68 -6.03 -14.95
CA VAL A 141 -9.41 -6.21 -13.51
C VAL A 141 -7.89 -6.24 -13.22
N ASP A 142 -7.08 -5.56 -14.03
CA ASP A 142 -5.65 -5.45 -13.78
C ASP A 142 -5.44 -4.35 -12.73
N PRO A 143 -4.84 -4.65 -11.57
CA PRO A 143 -4.67 -3.65 -10.53
C PRO A 143 -3.59 -2.65 -10.88
N GLU A 144 -3.77 -1.41 -10.43
CA GLU A 144 -2.69 -0.44 -10.33
C GLU A 144 -1.96 -0.68 -8.99
N PRO A 145 -0.68 -1.10 -9.01
CA PRO A 145 0.08 -1.40 -7.79
C PRO A 145 0.75 -0.14 -7.23
N TYR A 146 0.70 0.02 -5.91
CA TYR A 146 1.52 1.00 -5.20
C TYR A 146 2.09 0.37 -3.92
N THR A 147 3.40 0.45 -3.70
CA THR A 147 4.07 -0.23 -2.58
C THR A 147 4.78 0.74 -1.66
N VAL A 148 4.41 0.75 -0.37
CA VAL A 148 5.00 1.66 0.62
C VAL A 148 5.82 0.87 1.64
N TYR A 149 7.10 1.19 1.73
CA TYR A 149 7.99 0.66 2.77
C TYR A 149 7.95 1.60 3.97
N CYS A 150 7.35 1.17 5.08
CA CYS A 150 7.23 1.98 6.29
C CYS A 150 8.22 1.49 7.35
N ILE A 151 9.23 2.29 7.67
CA ILE A 151 10.25 1.99 8.69
C ILE A 151 9.91 2.78 9.96
N SER A 152 9.56 2.08 11.04
CA SER A 152 9.28 2.69 12.34
C SER A 152 10.45 2.59 13.32
N VAL A 153 11.38 1.66 13.10
CA VAL A 153 12.59 1.53 13.91
C VAL A 153 13.80 1.34 13.01
N SER A 154 14.75 2.26 13.09
CA SER A 154 16.02 2.21 12.38
C SER A 154 17.17 2.57 13.32
N GLU A 155 18.27 1.82 13.26
CA GLU A 155 19.52 2.21 13.91
C GLU A 155 20.28 3.24 13.07
N THR A 156 19.95 3.33 11.78
CA THR A 156 20.48 4.32 10.86
C THR A 156 19.73 5.63 11.02
N PRO A 157 20.44 6.75 11.32
CA PRO A 157 19.84 8.07 11.35
C PRO A 157 19.27 8.48 9.99
N VAL A 158 18.14 9.19 9.98
CA VAL A 158 17.48 9.65 8.73
C VAL A 158 18.40 10.42 7.80
N ARG A 159 19.30 11.27 8.35
CA ARG A 159 20.29 11.98 7.52
C ARG A 159 21.10 11.07 6.60
N GLU A 160 21.41 9.84 7.03
CA GLU A 160 22.21 8.90 6.23
C GLU A 160 21.41 8.37 5.02
N PHE A 161 20.07 8.36 5.10
CA PHE A 161 19.20 8.08 3.94
C PHE A 161 19.37 9.14 2.87
N THR A 162 19.38 10.42 3.27
CA THR A 162 19.51 11.58 2.37
C THR A 162 20.92 11.81 1.83
N THR A 163 21.93 11.08 2.32
CA THR A 163 23.34 11.26 1.90
C THR A 163 23.93 9.97 1.37
N THR A 164 24.22 9.01 2.24
CA THR A 164 24.99 7.80 1.92
C THR A 164 24.12 6.72 1.28
N TRP A 165 22.84 6.61 1.64
CA TRP A 165 21.97 5.53 1.18
C TRP A 165 21.05 5.92 0.04
N ARG A 166 21.24 7.09 -0.59
CA ARG A 166 20.38 7.56 -1.71
C ARG A 166 20.21 6.50 -2.80
N ARG A 167 21.32 5.86 -3.19
CA ARG A 167 21.35 4.77 -4.18
C ARG A 167 20.62 3.51 -3.75
N GLU A 168 20.69 3.16 -2.47
CA GLU A 168 19.99 1.99 -1.92
C GLU A 168 18.49 2.24 -1.84
N VAL A 169 18.07 3.47 -1.51
CA VAL A 169 16.66 3.87 -1.53
C VAL A 169 16.13 3.86 -2.96
N THR A 170 16.83 4.48 -3.91
CA THR A 170 16.45 4.45 -5.33
C THR A 170 16.33 3.00 -5.83
N ALA A 171 17.30 2.14 -5.52
CA ALA A 171 17.23 0.73 -5.89
C ALA A 171 16.06 -0.02 -5.24
N LEU A 172 15.70 0.31 -3.99
CA LEU A 172 14.56 -0.29 -3.32
C LEU A 172 13.24 0.09 -4.00
N LEU A 173 13.05 1.38 -4.29
CA LEU A 173 11.82 1.90 -4.89
C LEU A 173 11.67 1.44 -6.34
N ALA A 174 12.76 1.46 -7.12
CA ALA A 174 12.76 0.96 -8.50
C ALA A 174 12.82 -0.58 -8.63
N ASN A 175 12.89 -1.30 -7.49
CA ASN A 175 13.11 -2.76 -7.45
C ASN A 175 14.36 -3.21 -8.26
N ASP A 176 15.43 -2.41 -8.26
CA ASP A 176 16.68 -2.70 -8.98
C ASP A 176 17.64 -3.55 -8.10
N PRO A 177 18.17 -4.67 -8.62
CA PRO A 177 19.11 -5.50 -7.87
C PRO A 177 20.51 -4.88 -7.67
N ARG A 178 20.90 -3.84 -8.44
CA ARG A 178 22.26 -3.28 -8.57
C ARG A 178 22.33 -1.79 -8.19
N PRO A 179 22.20 -1.42 -6.90
CA PRO A 179 22.25 -0.03 -6.44
C PRO A 179 23.52 0.72 -6.88
N GLU A 180 24.65 0.02 -6.96
CA GLU A 180 25.94 0.56 -7.37
C GLU A 180 26.03 0.94 -8.86
N ALA A 181 25.14 0.39 -9.69
CA ALA A 181 25.14 0.59 -11.14
C ALA A 181 24.11 1.63 -11.61
N ILE A 182 23.24 2.10 -10.71
CA ILE A 182 22.25 3.15 -11.01
C ILE A 182 22.99 4.43 -11.42
N SER A 183 22.49 5.22 -12.37
CA SER A 183 23.15 6.48 -12.75
C SER A 183 23.01 7.54 -11.65
N ASP A 184 23.87 8.56 -11.63
CA ASP A 184 23.66 9.71 -10.74
C ASP A 184 22.37 10.49 -11.11
N GLU A 185 22.00 10.50 -12.38
CA GLU A 185 20.78 11.15 -12.88
C GLU A 185 19.51 10.51 -12.33
N GLU A 186 19.43 9.18 -12.32
CA GLU A 186 18.29 8.43 -11.75
C GLU A 186 18.18 8.66 -10.24
N VAL A 187 19.32 8.66 -9.54
CA VAL A 187 19.35 8.97 -8.10
C VAL A 187 18.94 10.40 -7.83
N GLU A 188 19.22 11.34 -8.73
CA GLU A 188 18.72 12.69 -8.57
C GLU A 188 17.22 12.74 -8.82
N ASP A 189 16.71 12.08 -9.86
CA ASP A 189 15.30 12.09 -10.22
C ASP A 189 14.40 11.50 -9.11
N THR A 190 14.73 10.31 -8.58
CA THR A 190 14.03 9.73 -7.42
C THR A 190 13.96 10.67 -6.22
N TRP A 191 15.05 11.40 -5.99
CA TRP A 191 15.19 12.29 -4.85
C TRP A 191 14.74 13.72 -5.19
N ARG A 192 13.97 13.95 -6.25
CA ARG A 192 13.29 15.23 -6.47
C ARG A 192 12.07 15.39 -5.59
N ASN A 193 11.40 14.28 -5.26
CA ASN A 193 10.14 14.25 -4.52
C ASN A 193 10.32 13.59 -3.15
N TRP A 194 11.13 14.19 -2.29
CA TRP A 194 11.26 13.79 -0.89
C TRP A 194 10.93 14.93 0.06
N PHE A 195 10.43 14.57 1.24
CA PHE A 195 10.00 15.50 2.27
C PHE A 195 10.44 15.01 3.64
N SER A 196 10.69 15.96 4.52
CA SER A 196 11.00 15.72 5.93
C SER A 196 10.50 16.93 6.72
N TYR A 197 9.79 16.66 7.81
CA TYR A 197 9.29 17.68 8.73
C TYR A 197 10.16 17.75 9.99
N TYR A 198 10.55 16.60 10.54
CA TYR A 198 11.50 16.46 11.64
C TYR A 198 12.84 15.88 11.20
N GLN A 199 13.88 16.04 12.01
CA GLN A 199 15.22 15.50 11.68
C GLN A 199 15.29 13.97 11.63
N ASP A 200 14.26 13.30 12.14
CA ASP A 200 14.13 11.86 12.27
C ASP A 200 12.95 11.27 11.46
N ASP A 201 12.28 12.07 10.61
CA ASP A 201 11.28 11.60 9.65
C ASP A 201 11.73 11.80 8.19
N LEU A 202 11.20 10.96 7.30
CA LEU A 202 11.49 11.03 5.87
C LEU A 202 10.36 10.39 5.07
N VAL A 203 10.01 11.03 3.96
CA VAL A 203 9.19 10.45 2.91
C VAL A 203 9.92 10.62 1.59
N VAL A 204 10.08 9.54 0.81
CA VAL A 204 10.59 9.56 -0.57
C VAL A 204 9.53 8.93 -1.47
N LEU A 205 9.13 9.65 -2.52
CA LEU A 205 8.06 9.25 -3.42
C LEU A 205 8.61 8.84 -4.78
N GLU A 206 8.09 7.72 -5.27
CA GLU A 206 8.25 7.25 -6.64
C GLU A 206 6.89 6.96 -7.28
N TRP A 207 6.90 6.70 -8.58
CA TRP A 207 5.67 6.46 -9.37
C TRP A 207 4.82 5.30 -8.84
N ASP A 208 5.44 4.17 -8.49
CA ASP A 208 4.76 2.94 -8.05
C ASP A 208 5.16 2.49 -6.63
N ALA A 209 5.97 3.30 -5.94
CA ALA A 209 6.46 3.00 -4.60
C ALA A 209 6.75 4.24 -3.76
N ALA A 210 6.85 4.05 -2.45
CA ALA A 210 7.34 5.08 -1.54
C ALA A 210 8.12 4.48 -0.36
N LEU A 211 9.00 5.29 0.22
CA LEU A 211 9.67 5.00 1.49
C LEU A 211 9.19 6.00 2.53
N ILE A 212 8.72 5.52 3.68
CA ILE A 212 8.45 6.31 4.87
C ILE A 212 9.41 5.87 5.98
N VAL A 213 10.09 6.81 6.61
CA VAL A 213 10.76 6.62 7.90
C VAL A 213 10.05 7.50 8.92
N GLU A 214 9.41 6.90 9.90
CA GLU A 214 8.60 7.61 10.91
C GLU A 214 8.69 6.88 12.26
N PRO A 215 9.56 7.35 13.18
CA PRO A 215 9.85 6.69 14.46
C PRO A 215 8.65 6.53 15.38
N SER A 216 7.65 7.41 15.29
CA SER A 216 6.43 7.32 16.10
C SER A 216 5.44 6.27 15.57
N ALA A 217 5.71 5.70 14.39
CA ALA A 217 4.83 4.83 13.65
C ALA A 217 3.46 5.47 13.31
N THR A 218 3.36 6.80 13.28
CA THR A 218 2.14 7.52 12.90
C THR A 218 2.21 7.99 11.45
N TYR A 219 1.98 7.09 10.51
CA TYR A 219 2.02 7.37 9.06
C TYR A 219 0.72 7.06 8.32
N GLU A 220 -0.37 6.77 9.04
CA GLU A 220 -1.70 6.46 8.45
C GLU A 220 -2.27 7.61 7.61
N ASP A 221 -2.05 8.86 8.03
CA ASP A 221 -2.48 10.04 7.26
C ASP A 221 -1.72 10.10 5.92
N THR A 222 -0.40 9.86 5.94
CA THR A 222 0.45 9.83 4.75
C THR A 222 0.04 8.69 3.81
N LEU A 223 -0.19 7.49 4.36
CA LEU A 223 -0.69 6.33 3.63
C LEU A 223 -2.05 6.60 2.97
N THR A 224 -2.92 7.35 3.64
CA THR A 224 -4.22 7.74 3.08
C THR A 224 -4.06 8.72 1.93
N VAL A 225 -3.10 9.65 2.01
CA VAL A 225 -2.79 10.55 0.89
C VAL A 225 -2.29 9.75 -0.32
N PHE A 226 -1.42 8.77 -0.12
CA PHE A 226 -0.89 7.93 -1.21
C PHE A 226 -1.97 7.08 -1.89
N GLU A 227 -2.94 6.59 -1.13
CA GLU A 227 -4.06 5.82 -1.68
C GLU A 227 -5.01 6.65 -2.54
N LEU A 228 -5.09 7.97 -2.31
CA LEU A 228 -6.07 8.87 -2.93
C LEU A 228 -5.50 9.78 -4.02
N ALA A 229 -4.18 9.88 -4.12
CA ALA A 229 -3.48 10.77 -5.06
C ALA A 229 -3.40 10.14 -6.45
#